data_AF-A0A7C0ZD40-F1
#
_entry.id   AF-A0A7C0ZD40-F1
#
_cell.length_a   1.000
_cell.length_b   1.000
_cell.length_c   1.000
_cell.angle_alpha   90.00
_cell.angle_beta   90.00
_cell.angle_gamma   90.00
#
_symmetry.space_group_name_H-M   'P 1'
#
loop_
_entity.id
_entity.type
_entity.pdbx_description
1 polymer ?
#
loop_
_entity_poly.entity_id
_entity_poly.type
_entity_poly.pdbx_seq_one_letter_code
_entity_poly.pdbx_strand_id
1 'polypeptide(L)' 'CTGCMACVLNCPTRAISMVYGNILINYSRCIECYTCIEVCNFDALEVYNLNLKRRFE' A
#
# COMPACT_ATOMS: atom_id res chain seq x y z
N CYS A 1 8.06 9.04 -0.07
CA CYS A 1 8.31 8.16 1.10
C CYS A 1 9.33 8.81 2.03
N THR A 2 9.04 8.90 3.33
CA THR A 2 9.97 9.47 4.35
C THR A 2 10.58 8.42 5.28
N GLY A 3 10.26 7.14 5.07
CA GLY A 3 10.73 6.05 5.94
C GLY A 3 9.96 5.90 7.27
N CYS A 4 8.82 6.57 7.46
CA CYS A 4 8.07 6.56 8.73
C CYS A 4 7.42 5.21 9.12
N MET A 5 7.48 4.20 8.24
CA MET A 5 6.96 2.84 8.46
C MET A 5 5.45 2.71 8.69
N ALA A 6 4.65 3.78 8.56
CA ALA A 6 3.20 3.72 8.76
C ALA A 6 2.50 2.63 7.92
N CYS A 7 2.89 2.49 6.65
CA CYS A 7 2.35 1.45 5.76
C CYS A 7 2.72 0.02 6.18
N VAL A 8 3.92 -0.18 6.75
CA VAL A 8 4.38 -1.48 7.26
C VAL A 8 3.59 -1.86 8.51
N LEU A 9 3.43 -0.93 9.45
CA LEU A 9 2.75 -1.14 10.72
C LEU A 9 1.25 -1.40 10.58
N ASN A 10 0.61 -0.78 9.58
CA ASN A 10 -0.85 -0.87 9.39
C ASN A 10 -1.27 -1.90 8.32
N CYS A 11 -0.34 -2.60 7.66
CA CYS A 11 -0.72 -3.61 6.69
C CYS A 11 -1.34 -4.84 7.38
N PRO A 12 -2.64 -5.12 7.24
CA PRO A 12 -3.32 -6.17 8.00
C PRO A 12 -2.78 -7.57 7.68
N THR A 13 -2.29 -7.78 6.46
CA THR A 13 -1.72 -9.06 6.01
C THR A 13 -0.20 -9.12 6.14
N ARG A 14 0.43 -8.06 6.67
CA ARG A 14 1.90 -7.89 6.73
C ARG A 14 2.57 -8.15 5.37
N ALA A 15 1.95 -7.66 4.30
CA ALA A 15 2.47 -7.76 2.94
C ALA A 15 3.60 -6.75 2.65
N ILE A 16 3.79 -5.74 3.50
CA ILE A 16 4.73 -4.65 3.26
C ILE A 16 5.93 -4.78 4.20
N SER A 17 7.12 -4.58 3.66
CA SER A 17 8.40 -4.61 4.39
C SER A 17 9.30 -3.46 3.96
N MET A 18 10.24 -3.07 4.82
CA MET A 18 11.27 -2.06 4.49
C MET A 18 12.64 -2.72 4.41
N VAL A 19 13.31 -2.58 3.27
CA VAL A 19 14.63 -3.15 3.00
C VAL A 19 15.51 -2.06 2.41
N TYR A 20 16.62 -1.74 3.09
CA TYR A 20 17.53 -0.66 2.71
C TYR A 20 16.82 0.68 2.42
N GLY A 21 15.86 1.06 3.26
CA GLY A 21 15.09 2.31 3.11
C GLY A 21 14.01 2.29 2.02
N ASN A 22 13.91 1.20 1.25
CA ASN A 22 12.88 1.04 0.21
C ASN A 22 11.75 0.14 0.71
N ILE A 23 10.54 0.41 0.22
CA ILE A 23 9.37 -0.42 0.48
C ILE A 23 9.34 -1.59 -0.51
N LEU A 24 9.14 -2.79 0.00
CA LEU A 24 8.85 -3.99 -0.78
C LEU A 24 7.47 -4.51 -0.41
N ILE A 25 6.64 -4.75 -1.44
CA ILE A 25 5.29 -5.30 -1.30
C ILE A 25 5.29 -6.74 -1.80
N ASN A 26 4.91 -7.67 -0.94
CA ASN A 26 4.62 -9.04 -1.31
C ASN A 26 3.20 -9.11 -1.88
N TYR A 27 3.09 -9.10 -3.21
CA TYR A 27 1.81 -9.16 -3.91
C TYR A 27 1.02 -10.45 -3.67
N SER A 28 1.65 -11.57 -3.28
CA SER A 28 0.91 -12.79 -2.95
C SER A 28 0.17 -12.72 -1.60
N ARG A 29 0.50 -11.72 -0.77
CA ARG A 29 -0.16 -11.44 0.52
C ARG A 29 -0.97 -10.16 0.49
N CYS A 30 -0.78 -9.31 -0.52
CA CYS A 30 -1.54 -8.09 -0.67
C CYS A 30 -2.97 -8.43 -1.08
N ILE A 31 -3.94 -7.96 -0.30
CA ILE A 31 -5.37 -8.16 -0.55
C ILE A 31 -6.02 -6.90 -1.14
N GLU A 32 -5.21 -5.96 -1.64
CA GLU A 32 -5.67 -4.71 -2.26
C GLU A 32 -6.64 -3.91 -1.35
N CYS A 33 -6.40 -3.92 -0.04
CA CYS A 33 -7.22 -3.21 0.95
C CYS A 33 -6.95 -1.70 1.02
N TYR A 34 -5.93 -1.21 0.32
CA TYR A 34 -5.53 0.21 0.23
C TYR A 34 -5.16 0.92 1.54
N THR A 35 -5.19 0.25 2.70
CA THR A 35 -4.80 0.84 4.00
C THR A 35 -3.43 1.51 3.98
N CYS A 36 -2.46 0.95 3.24
CA CYS A 36 -1.12 1.55 3.14
C CYS A 36 -1.09 2.93 2.48
N ILE A 37 -2.07 3.23 1.61
CA ILE A 37 -2.26 4.52 0.97
C ILE A 37 -2.94 5.47 1.94
N GLU A 38 -4.04 5.03 2.56
CA GLU A 38 -4.82 5.83 3.53
C GLU A 38 -3.97 6.34 4.70
N VAL A 39 -3.06 5.52 5.21
CA VAL A 39 -2.20 5.89 6.36
C VAL A 39 -0.97 6.69 5.97
N CYS A 40 -0.72 6.92 4.68
CA CYS A 40 0.48 7.59 4.21
C CYS A 40 0.27 9.11 4.13
N ASN A 41 0.71 9.85 5.16
CA ASN A 41 0.67 11.32 5.18
C ASN A 41 1.63 12.02 4.19
N PHE A 42 2.26 11.27 3.28
CA PHE A 42 3.29 11.76 2.35
C PHE A 42 3.06 11.28 0.91
N ASP A 43 1.87 10.74 0.62
CA ASP A 43 1.45 10.28 -0.71
C ASP A 43 2.52 9.43 -1.42
N ALA A 44 3.16 8.54 -0.66
CA ALA A 44 4.33 7.79 -1.14
C ALA A 44 3.98 6.55 -1.98
N LEU A 45 2.70 6.21 -2.08
CA LEU A 45 2.17 5.02 -2.74
C LEU A 45 1.00 5.43 -3.63
N GLU A 46 1.01 4.98 -4.88
CA GLU A 46 -0.05 5.25 -5.86
C GLU A 46 -0.53 3.94 -6.51
N VAL A 47 -1.79 3.89 -6.93
CA VAL A 47 -2.39 2.75 -7.64
C VAL A 47 -2.50 3.09 -9.12
N TYR A 48 -1.70 2.42 -9.95
CA TYR A 48 -1.78 2.51 -11.40
C TYR A 48 -2.40 1.23 -11.95
N ASN A 49 -3.74 1.18 -12.03
CA ASN A 49 -4.55 0.25 -12.85
C ASN A 49 -6.00 0.27 -12.37
N LEU A 50 -6.60 1.45 -12.44
CA LEU A 50 -8.01 1.64 -12.18
C LEU A 50 -8.81 1.14 -13.40
N ASN A 51 -9.04 -0.18 -13.49
CA ASN A 51 -10.13 -0.72 -14.33
C ASN A 51 -11.47 -0.38 -13.67
N LEU A 52 -11.81 0.92 -13.68
CA LEU A 52 -13.08 1.46 -13.24
C LEU A 52 -14.17 1.09 -14.25
N LYS A 53 -14.51 -0.19 -14.36
CA LYS A 53 -15.90 -0.53 -14.69
C LYS A 53 -16.70 -0.14 -13.46
N ARG A 54 -17.13 1.13 -13.44
CA ARG A 54 -17.93 1.75 -12.38
C ARG A 54 -18.95 0.74 -11.84
N ARG A 55 -18.72 0.22 -10.64
CA ARG A 55 -19.62 -0.69 -9.95
C ARG A 55 -20.72 0.12 -9.24
N PHE A 56 -21.40 0.93 -10.05
CA PHE A 56 -22.62 1.64 -9.71
C PHE A 56 -23.59 1.41 -10.88
N GLU A 57 -24.13 0.20 -10.92
CA GLU A 57 -25.49 -0.09 -11.40
C GLU A 57 -26.27 -0.56 -10.17
#